data_AF-A0A2D7ME69-F1
#
_entry.id   AF-A0A2D7ME69-F1
#
_cell.length_a   1.000
_cell.length_b   1.000
_cell.length_c   1.000
_cell.angle_alpha   90.00
_cell.angle_beta   90.00
_cell.angle_gamma   90.00
#
_symmetry.space_group_name_H-M   'P 1'
#
loop_
_entity.id
_entity.type
_entity.pdbx_description
1 polymer ?
#
loop_
_entity_poly.entity_id
_entity_poly.type
_entity_poly.pdbx_seq_one_letter_code
_entity_poly.pdbx_strand_id
1 'polypeptide(L)' 'MKKVGFPISVANGNDKVKELSVYITNASGGQGAFREALEWILIEQGRFDEVLSIMEKNVEKL' A
#
# COMPACT_ATOMS: atom_id res chain seq x y z
N MET A 1 10.51 -1.46 11.30
CA MET A 1 9.66 -0.28 11.54
C MET A 1 10.45 0.98 11.88
N LYS A 2 11.26 1.01 12.94
CA LYS A 2 11.94 2.24 13.42
C LYS A 2 13.02 2.86 12.50
N LYS A 3 13.43 2.19 11.42
CA LYS A 3 14.51 2.65 10.52
C LYS A 3 14.01 3.24 9.20
N VAL A 4 12.75 3.02 8.83
CA VAL A 4 12.16 3.50 7.57
C VAL A 4 11.34 4.76 7.84
N GLY A 5 11.16 5.62 6.83
CA GLY A 5 10.40 6.86 6.97
C GLY A 5 8.90 6.65 7.22
N PHE A 6 8.31 5.60 6.63
CA PHE A 6 6.88 5.32 6.76
C PHE A 6 6.63 3.81 6.96
N PRO A 7 6.63 3.32 8.21
CA PRO A 7 6.45 1.90 8.50
C PRO A 7 4.97 1.47 8.43
N ILE A 8 4.65 0.49 7.56
CA ILE A 8 3.30 -0.08 7.38
C ILE A 8 3.26 -1.55 7.84
N SER A 9 2.19 -1.97 8.51
CA SER A 9 1.88 -3.38 8.77
C SER A 9 0.55 -3.80 8.15
N VAL A 10 0.33 -5.11 8.04
CA VAL A 10 -0.92 -5.69 7.54
C VAL A 10 -1.85 -6.09 8.70
N ALA A 11 -3.15 -6.21 8.44
CA ALA A 11 -4.14 -6.49 9.48
C ALA A 11 -3.83 -7.73 10.33
N ASN A 12 -3.40 -8.82 9.69
CA ASN A 12 -3.00 -10.07 10.34
C ASN A 12 -1.51 -10.11 10.72
N GLY A 13 -0.82 -8.97 10.71
CA GLY A 13 0.56 -8.84 11.18
C GLY A 13 0.67 -9.03 12.69
N ASN A 14 1.88 -9.40 13.15
CA ASN A 14 2.15 -9.53 14.58
C ASN A 14 1.91 -8.21 15.33
N ASP A 15 1.33 -8.28 16.52
CA ASP A 15 0.95 -7.09 17.31
C ASP A 15 2.13 -6.15 17.57
N LYS A 16 3.32 -6.68 17.88
CA LYS A 16 4.53 -5.86 18.09
C LYS A 16 4.96 -5.09 16.82
N VAL A 17 4.62 -5.60 15.64
CA VAL A 17 4.88 -4.91 14.37
C VAL A 17 3.83 -3.82 14.15
N LYS A 18 2.56 -4.14 14.38
CA LYS A 18 1.45 -3.19 14.28
C LYS A 18 1.63 -1.99 15.21
N GLU A 19 2.02 -2.22 16.46
CA GLU A 19 2.32 -1.15 17.44
C GLU A 19 3.41 -0.18 16.99
N LEU A 20 4.34 -0.64 16.14
CA LEU A 20 5.42 0.18 15.61
C LEU A 20 5.11 0.78 14.23
N SER A 21 3.91 0.53 13.70
CA SER A 21 3.48 1.00 12.38
C SER A 21 2.75 2.32 12.49
N VAL A 22 2.94 3.20 11.51
CA VAL A 22 2.16 4.45 11.40
C VAL A 22 0.87 4.25 10.61
N TYR A 23 0.81 3.18 9.83
CA TYR A 23 -0.39 2.75 9.12
C TYR A 23 -0.50 1.23 9.18
N ILE A 24 -1.73 0.75 9.37
CA ILE A 24 -2.06 -0.68 9.35
C ILE A 24 -3.15 -0.83 8.31
N THR A 25 -2.93 -1.70 7.32
CA THR A 25 -3.94 -1.96 6.29
C THR A 25 -5.16 -2.64 6.90
N ASN A 26 -6.34 -2.40 6.33
CA ASN A 26 -7.56 -3.11 6.68
C ASN A 26 -7.53 -4.54 6.14
N ALA A 27 -7.01 -4.72 4.91
CA ALA A 27 -6.82 -6.04 4.34
C ALA A 27 -5.68 -6.80 5.04
N SER A 28 -5.82 -8.13 5.10
CA SER A 28 -4.75 -9.03 5.54
C SER A 28 -3.72 -9.28 4.43
N GLY A 29 -2.52 -9.72 4.83
CA GLY A 29 -1.50 -10.20 3.90
C GLY A 29 -2.05 -11.31 3.00
N GLY A 30 -1.80 -11.22 1.70
CA GLY A 30 -2.37 -12.13 0.70
C GLY A 30 -3.83 -11.85 0.30
N GLN A 31 -4.49 -10.88 0.96
CA GLN A 31 -5.89 -10.49 0.70
C GLN A 31 -6.01 -9.04 0.19
N GLY A 32 -4.98 -8.55 -0.49
CA GLY A 32 -4.97 -7.19 -1.06
C GLY A 32 -4.30 -6.11 -0.23
N ALA A 33 -3.72 -6.42 0.93
CA ALA A 33 -3.02 -5.43 1.77
C ALA A 33 -1.95 -4.60 1.03
N PHE A 34 -1.19 -5.22 0.13
CA PHE A 34 -0.18 -4.50 -0.66
C PHE A 34 -0.83 -3.51 -1.64
N ARG A 35 -1.92 -3.91 -2.30
CA ARG A 35 -2.68 -3.04 -3.21
C ARG A 35 -3.26 -1.86 -2.45
N GLU A 36 -3.85 -2.11 -1.28
CA GLU A 36 -4.39 -1.06 -0.40
C GLU A 36 -3.32 -0.05 0.02
N ALA A 37 -2.16 -0.53 0.50
CA ALA A 37 -1.07 0.34 0.91
C ALA A 37 -0.54 1.20 -0.25
N LEU A 38 -0.39 0.61 -1.45
CA LEU A 38 0.05 1.34 -2.64
C LEU A 38 -0.99 2.38 -3.09
N GLU A 39 -2.27 2.00 -3.14
CA GLU A 39 -3.36 2.90 -3.48
C GLU A 39 -3.40 4.11 -2.54
N TRP A 40 -3.31 3.87 -1.23
CA TRP A 40 -3.23 4.95 -0.24
C TRP A 40 -2.02 5.86 -0.46
N ILE A 41 -0.81 5.31 -0.64
CA ILE A 41 0.40 6.11 -0.89
C ILE A 41 0.24 6.98 -2.15
N LEU A 42 -0.30 6.41 -3.23
CA LEU A 42 -0.48 7.14 -4.49
C LEU A 42 -1.53 8.24 -4.37
N ILE A 43 -2.61 8.01 -3.62
CA ILE A 43 -3.64 9.01 -3.33
C ILE A 43 -3.04 10.17 -2.53
N GLU A 44 -2.32 9.89 -1.44
CA GLU A 44 -1.66 10.92 -0.61
C GLU A 44 -0.59 11.71 -1.40
N GLN A 45 0.00 11.10 -2.43
CA GLN A 45 0.92 11.78 -3.35
C GLN A 45 0.22 12.53 -4.49
N GLY A 46 -1.10 12.39 -4.67
CA GLY A 46 -1.84 12.95 -5.80
C GLY A 46 -1.49 12.32 -7.16
N ARG A 47 -1.01 11.07 -7.17
CA ARG A 47 -0.48 10.35 -8.35
C ARG A 47 -1.29 9.14 -8.77
N PHE A 48 -2.40 8.86 -8.07
CA PHE A 48 -3.19 7.66 -8.31
C PHE A 48 -3.71 7.58 -9.75
N ASP A 49 -4.37 8.62 -10.23
CA ASP A 49 -4.96 8.64 -11.59
C ASP A 49 -3.90 8.56 -12.69
N GLU A 50 -2.75 9.23 -12.49
CA GLU A 50 -1.60 9.17 -13.41
C GLU A 50 -1.10 7.73 -13.57
N VAL A 51 -0.86 7.05 -12.44
CA VAL A 51 -0.38 5.67 -12.43
C VAL A 51 -1.41 4.72 -13.04
N LEU A 52 -2.70 4.90 -12.72
CA LEU A 52 -3.77 4.10 -13.30
C LEU A 52 -3.80 4.24 -14.82
N SER A 53 -3.72 5.47 -15.34
CA SER A 53 -3.67 5.72 -16.79
C SER A 53 -2.45 5.07 -17.46
N ILE A 54 -1.30 5.06 -16.81
CA ILE A 54 -0.10 4.37 -17.31
C ILE A 54 -0.33 2.86 -17.37
N MET A 55 -0.94 2.28 -16.33
CA MET A 55 -1.22 0.85 -16.27
C MET A 55 -2.22 0.41 -17.35
N GLU A 56 -3.31 1.16 -17.54
CA GLU A 56 -4.30 0.91 -18.60
C GLU A 56 -3.66 0.86 -19.99
N LYS A 57 -2.85 1.86 -20.33
CA LYS A 57 -2.11 1.91 -21.60
C LYS A 57 -1.12 0.77 -21.79
N ASN A 58 -0.61 0.18 -20.70
CA ASN A 58 0.30 -0.96 -20.79
C ASN A 58 -0.45 -2.27 -21.04
N VAL A 59 -1.69 -2.39 -20.56
CA VAL A 59 -2.55 -3.55 -20.86
C VAL A 59 -3.00 -3.53 -22.31
N GLU A 60 -3.38 -2.38 -22.86
CA GLU A 60 -3.80 -2.23 -24.27
C GLU A 60 -2.69 -2.54 -25.30
N LYS A 61 -1.42 -2.54 -24.87
CA LYS A 61 -0.26 -2.84 -25.71
C LYS A 61 0.07 -4.35 -25.78
N LEU A 62 -0.59 -5.18 -24.96
CA LEU A 62 -0.46 -6.63 -24.97
C LEU A 62 -1.39 -7.25 -26.03
#